data_AF-A0A662I9C9-F1
#
_entry.id   AF-A0A662I9C9-F1
#
_cell.length_a   1.000
_cell.length_b   1.000
_cell.length_c   1.000
_cell.angle_alpha   90.00
_cell.angle_beta   90.00
_cell.angle_gamma   90.00
#
_symmetry.space_group_name_H-M   'P 1'
#
loop_
_entity.id
_entity.type
_entity.pdbx_description
1 polymer ?
#
loop_
_entity_poly.entity_id
_entity_poly.type
_entity_poly.pdbx_seq_one_letter_code
_entity_poly.pdbx_strand_id
1 'polypeptide(L)'
;MKAKIAFLIEMREAWTANVGRGSLASHGRLDVALRAINAALDTPVAYEVSVKLVLEGPPSPPVSIEVDGKLAKPIAGEQFFKKV
;
A
#
# COMPACT_ATOMS: atom_id res chain seq x y z
N MET A 1 25.77 3.89 -7.09
CA MET A 1 24.34 4.20 -6.89
C MET A 1 23.67 2.90 -6.48
N LYS A 2 23.11 2.77 -5.27
CA LYS A 2 22.33 1.57 -4.93
C LYS A 2 21.03 1.59 -5.75
N ALA A 3 20.62 0.45 -6.29
CA ALA A 3 19.40 0.35 -7.08
C ALA A 3 18.17 0.63 -6.19
N LYS A 4 17.27 1.50 -6.64
CA LYS A 4 15.94 1.61 -6.03
C LYS A 4 15.03 0.56 -6.66
N ILE A 5 14.31 -0.18 -5.83
CA ILE A 5 13.29 -1.14 -6.28
C ILE A 5 11.97 -0.38 -6.37
N ALA A 6 11.39 -0.27 -7.55
CA ALA A 6 10.14 0.45 -7.76
C ALA A 6 9.04 -0.48 -8.23
N PHE A 7 7.87 -0.40 -7.60
CA PHE A 7 6.67 -1.12 -8.00
C PHE A 7 5.59 -0.12 -8.42
N LEU A 8 4.92 -0.41 -9.54
CA LEU A 8 3.70 0.25 -9.95
C LEU A 8 2.53 -0.73 -9.81
N ILE A 9 1.50 -0.32 -9.09
CA ILE A 9 0.28 -1.11 -8.89
C ILE A 9 -0.89 -0.29 -9.44
N GLU A 10 -1.38 -0.68 -10.61
CA GLU A 10 -2.58 -0.11 -11.21
C GLU A 10 -3.81 -0.81 -10.65
N MET A 11 -4.73 -0.02 -10.10
CA MET A 11 -5.94 -0.49 -9.43
C MET A 11 -7.18 0.04 -10.12
N ARG A 12 -7.61 -0.68 -11.15
CA ARG A 12 -8.69 -0.25 -12.05
C ARG A 12 -10.03 -0.01 -11.39
N GLU A 13 -10.32 -0.73 -10.32
CA GLU A 13 -11.61 -0.67 -9.61
C GLU A 13 -11.52 0.09 -8.29
N ALA A 14 -10.31 0.39 -7.81
CA ALA A 14 -10.09 0.91 -6.47
C ALA A 14 -10.70 2.29 -6.28
N TRP A 15 -11.48 2.42 -5.23
CA TRP A 15 -12.15 3.67 -4.93
C TRP A 15 -11.15 4.77 -4.58
N THR A 16 -11.42 5.97 -5.08
CA THR A 16 -10.60 7.17 -4.90
C THR A 16 -11.07 8.06 -3.73
N ALA A 17 -12.22 7.74 -3.13
CA ALA A 17 -12.72 8.39 -1.92
C ALA A 17 -12.18 7.72 -0.64
N ASN A 18 -12.26 8.44 0.48
CA ASN A 18 -12.00 7.86 1.80
C ASN A 18 -13.00 6.73 2.08
N VAL A 19 -12.48 5.56 2.45
CA VAL A 19 -13.29 4.38 2.79
C VAL A 19 -13.33 4.20 4.32
N GLY A 20 -14.50 3.84 4.84
CA GLY A 20 -14.70 3.59 6.27
C GLY A 20 -14.14 2.23 6.73
N ARG A 21 -14.46 1.84 7.97
CA ARG A 21 -14.06 0.54 8.58
C ARG A 21 -14.74 -0.71 7.95
N GLY A 22 -15.23 -0.60 6.73
CA GLY A 22 -15.86 -1.70 5.99
C GLY A 22 -14.83 -2.63 5.32
N SER A 23 -15.33 -3.65 4.62
CA SER A 23 -14.46 -4.58 3.89
C SER A 23 -13.69 -3.83 2.80
N LEU A 24 -12.37 -3.83 2.86
CA LEU A 24 -11.54 -3.21 1.82
C LEU A 24 -11.68 -3.90 0.46
N ALA A 25 -12.07 -5.18 0.46
CA ALA A 25 -12.32 -5.92 -0.77
C ALA A 25 -13.51 -5.35 -1.57
N SER A 26 -14.56 -4.86 -0.90
CA SER A 26 -15.72 -4.28 -1.58
C SER A 26 -15.47 -2.89 -2.15
N HIS A 27 -14.35 -2.25 -1.79
CA HIS A 27 -13.99 -0.90 -2.27
C HIS A 27 -13.02 -0.98 -3.46
N GLY A 28 -13.29 -1.90 -4.39
CA GLY A 28 -12.43 -2.09 -5.56
C GLY A 28 -11.11 -2.76 -5.23
N ARG A 29 -11.14 -3.77 -4.37
CA ARG A 29 -9.98 -4.61 -4.04
C ARG A 29 -8.81 -3.87 -3.39
N LEU A 30 -9.09 -2.83 -2.58
CA LEU A 30 -8.07 -2.15 -1.78
C LEU A 30 -7.30 -3.10 -0.84
N ASP A 31 -7.91 -4.24 -0.48
CA ASP A 31 -7.25 -5.32 0.26
C ASP A 31 -6.03 -5.91 -0.46
N VAL A 32 -6.02 -5.90 -1.80
CA VAL A 32 -4.89 -6.40 -2.61
C VAL A 32 -3.72 -5.42 -2.56
N ALA A 33 -3.99 -4.11 -2.68
CA ALA A 33 -2.96 -3.10 -2.55
C ALA A 33 -2.29 -3.12 -1.19
N LEU A 34 -3.06 -3.20 -0.11
CA LEU A 34 -2.48 -3.27 1.23
C LEU A 34 -1.60 -4.51 1.42
N ARG A 35 -2.01 -5.67 0.88
CA ARG A 35 -1.17 -6.88 0.92
C ARG A 35 0.12 -6.72 0.13
N ALA A 36 0.08 -6.09 -1.04
CA ALA A 36 1.26 -5.83 -1.85
C ALA A 36 2.22 -4.84 -1.17
N ILE A 37 1.69 -3.76 -0.57
CA ILE A 37 2.48 -2.81 0.21
C ILE A 37 3.14 -3.51 1.40
N ASN A 38 2.37 -4.29 2.19
CA ASN A 38 2.91 -5.03 3.32
C ASN A 38 4.00 -6.01 2.88
N ALA A 39 3.79 -6.77 1.80
CA ALA A 39 4.79 -7.69 1.29
C ALA A 39 6.07 -6.96 0.83
N ALA A 40 5.95 -5.77 0.25
CA ALA A 40 7.11 -4.98 -0.18
C ALA A 40 7.89 -4.38 1.00
N LEU A 41 7.17 -3.96 2.05
CA LEU A 41 7.74 -3.34 3.24
C LEU A 41 8.24 -4.35 4.29
N ASP A 42 7.79 -5.60 4.24
CA ASP A 42 8.26 -6.69 5.14
C ASP A 42 9.55 -7.37 4.62
N THR A 43 10.35 -6.65 3.84
CA THR A 43 11.61 -7.15 3.28
C THR A 43 12.83 -6.51 3.95
N PRO A 44 13.99 -7.19 4.03
CA PRO A 44 15.23 -6.59 4.55
C PRO A 44 15.71 -5.36 3.75
N VAL A 45 15.19 -5.16 2.55
CA VAL A 45 15.52 -4.06 1.63
C VAL A 45 14.38 -3.05 1.50
N ALA A 46 13.41 -3.04 2.42
CA ALA A 46 12.25 -2.15 2.38
C ALA A 46 12.64 -0.66 2.26
N TYR A 47 13.77 -0.25 2.86
CA TYR A 47 14.32 1.11 2.75
C TYR A 47 14.80 1.48 1.33
N GLU A 48 14.85 0.53 0.39
CA GLU A 48 15.18 0.76 -1.02
C GLU A 48 13.94 0.71 -1.92
N VAL A 49 12.76 0.42 -1.35
CA VAL A 49 11.50 0.24 -2.07
C VAL A 49 10.72 1.56 -2.20
N SER A 50 10.16 1.82 -3.38
CA SER A 50 9.05 2.75 -3.58
C SER A 50 7.88 2.01 -4.24
N VAL A 51 6.67 2.19 -3.71
CA VAL A 51 5.44 1.64 -4.27
C VAL A 51 4.54 2.78 -4.71
N LYS A 52 4.22 2.84 -6.00
CA LYS A 52 3.21 3.75 -6.54
C LYS A 52 1.92 2.99 -6.82
N LEU A 53 0.84 3.44 -6.20
CA LEU A 53 -0.51 2.97 -6.45
C LEU A 53 -1.23 3.98 -7.35
N VAL A 54 -1.91 3.51 -8.38
CA VAL A 54 -2.78 4.33 -9.23
C VAL A 54 -4.19 3.78 -9.12
N LEU A 55 -5.08 4.57 -8.52
CA LEU A 55 -6.46 4.21 -8.22
C LEU A 55 -7.34 4.83 -9.31
N GLU A 56 -8.05 4.00 -10.06
CA GLU A 56 -8.83 4.43 -11.23
C GLU A 56 -10.35 4.23 -11.05
N GLY A 57 -10.78 3.81 -9.86
CA GLY A 57 -12.19 3.65 -9.52
C GLY A 57 -12.89 4.93 -9.05
N PRO A 58 -14.21 4.83 -8.77
CA PRO A 58 -15.04 5.98 -8.40
C PRO A 58 -14.64 6.58 -7.04
N PRO A 59 -15.09 7.80 -6.72
CA PRO A 59 -15.90 8.70 -7.55
C PRO A 59 -15.08 9.62 -8.47
N SER A 60 -13.78 9.81 -8.22
CA SER A 60 -12.98 10.83 -8.90
C SER A 60 -11.60 10.31 -9.32
N PRO A 61 -11.53 9.38 -10.29
CA PRO A 61 -10.27 8.88 -10.81
C PRO A 61 -9.54 9.90 -11.71
N PRO A 62 -8.20 9.83 -11.83
CA PRO A 62 -7.29 8.95 -11.09
C PRO A 62 -6.76 9.60 -9.80
N VAL A 63 -6.44 8.78 -8.80
CA VAL A 63 -5.65 9.19 -7.62
C VAL A 63 -4.36 8.38 -7.57
N SER A 64 -3.23 9.05 -7.42
CA SER A 64 -1.92 8.41 -7.22
C SER A 64 -1.48 8.51 -5.76
N ILE A 65 -1.03 7.39 -5.19
CA ILE A 65 -0.47 7.32 -3.85
C ILE A 65 0.94 6.76 -3.96
N GLU A 66 1.93 7.43 -3.38
CA GLU A 66 3.30 6.93 -3.30
C GLU A 66 3.65 6.57 -1.86
N VAL A 67 4.22 5.37 -1.70
CA VAL A 67 4.75 4.86 -0.43
C VAL A 67 6.27 4.72 -0.57
N ASP A 68 7.00 5.65 0.06
CA ASP A 68 8.46 5.56 0.17
C ASP A 68 8.83 4.69 1.38
N GLY A 69 9.45 3.54 1.13
CA GLY A 69 9.86 2.60 2.18
C GLY A 69 10.91 3.15 3.15
N LYS A 70 11.61 4.24 2.82
CA LYS A 70 12.48 4.97 3.77
C LYS A 70 11.71 5.74 4.82
N LEU A 71 10.51 6.22 4.46
CA LEU A 71 9.68 7.07 5.30
C LEU A 71 8.53 6.29 5.95
N ALA A 72 8.14 5.17 5.34
CA ALA A 72 7.13 4.27 5.87
C ALA A 72 7.59 3.72 7.22
N LYS A 73 6.97 4.19 8.29
CA LYS A 73 7.10 3.61 9.63
C LYS A 73 5.92 2.66 9.83
N PRO A 74 6.13 1.48 10.42
CA PRO A 74 5.03 0.69 10.94
C PRO A 74 4.17 1.60 11.80
N ILE A 75 2.86 1.64 11.53
CA ILE A 75 1.94 2.30 12.45
C ILE A 75 2.00 1.43 13.71
N ALA A 76 2.63 1.95 14.77
CA ALA A 76 2.69 1.29 16.07
C ALA A 76 1.27 1.26 16.65
N GLY A 77 0.46 0.32 16.18
CA GLY A 77 -0.92 0.12 16.56
C GLY A 77 -1.09 -1.36 16.88
N GLU A 78 -0.79 -1.68 18.14
CA GLU A 78 -1.02 -2.96 18.82
C GLU A 78 -0.30 -4.18 18.19
N GLN A 79 0.43 -4.93 19.02
CA GLN A 79 0.95 -6.28 18.69
C GLN A 79 2.31 -6.34 17.97
N PHE A 80 3.34 -5.88 18.68
CA PHE A 80 4.53 -6.71 18.90
C PHE A 80 4.13 -8.07 19.52
N PHE A 81 3.41 -8.94 18.79
CA PHE A 81 3.24 -10.31 19.23
C PHE A 81 4.47 -11.11 18.81
N LYS A 82 5.45 -11.07 19.71
CA LYS A 82 6.43 -12.12 19.86
C LYS A 82 5.65 -13.41 20.14
N LYS A 83 5.44 -14.24 19.12
CA LYS A 83 5.04 -15.63 19.34
C LYS A 83 6.29 -16.33 19.87
N VAL A 84 6.26 -16.69 21.15
CA VAL A 84 7.17 -17.68 21.74
C VAL A 84 6.80 -19.04 21.16
#